data_AF-A0A844D3R5-F1
#
_entry.id   AF-A0A844D3R5-F1
#
_cell.length_a   1.000
_cell.length_b   1.000
_cell.length_c   1.000
_cell.angle_alpha   90.00
_cell.angle_beta   90.00
_cell.angle_gamma   90.00
#
_symmetry.space_group_name_H-M   'P 1'
#
loop_
_entity.id
_entity.type
_entity.pdbx_description
1 polymer ?
#
loop_
_entity_poly.entity_id
_entity_poly.type
_entity_poly.pdbx_seq_one_letter_code
_entity_poly.pdbx_strand_id
1 'polypeptide(L)'
;MKPRASLVFGPHRLVSLLLTPRAFFSHADLLRDRLGIIIAAALVGVSNAMGRLDQNLSKADLRQQQAADGFTSWATSSWPHYWIIVLLTGLVSAVFSWYIGGWFYRKRLEWSGAGQVEPDDARSLSVLQDMVWVLPMMLLALIQTFSYANYVEAWAASTSVSAAIMIFVFWSCWTSYCAATTVYSLKKTQARIWFLILPAIFYVIILGAFGALYAMLPY
;
A
#
# COMPACT_ATOMS: atom_id res chain seq x y z
N MET A 1 5.18 25.61 20.89
CA MET A 1 4.49 25.44 19.58
C MET A 1 3.45 24.36 19.73
N LYS A 2 2.15 24.62 19.49
CA LYS A 2 1.15 23.54 19.45
C LYS A 2 1.48 22.61 18.27
N PRO A 3 1.51 21.28 18.44
CA PRO A 3 1.61 20.38 17.31
C PRO A 3 0.39 20.65 16.42
N ARG A 4 0.63 21.14 15.20
CA ARG A 4 -0.42 21.16 14.19
C ARG A 4 -0.73 19.69 13.90
N ALA A 5 -1.97 19.28 14.17
CA ALA A 5 -2.46 17.99 13.71
C ALA A 5 -2.15 17.86 12.22
N SER A 6 -1.64 16.70 11.79
CA SER A 6 -1.36 16.45 10.38
C SER A 6 -2.62 16.66 9.56
N LEU A 7 -2.51 17.48 8.52
CA LEU A 7 -3.60 17.81 7.61
C LEU A 7 -3.97 16.60 6.75
N VAL A 8 -3.02 15.68 6.52
CA VAL A 8 -3.24 14.41 5.80
C VAL A 8 -4.18 13.48 6.58
N PHE A 9 -3.98 13.32 7.89
CA PHE A 9 -4.70 12.32 8.72
C PHE A 9 -5.93 12.87 9.46
N GLY A 10 -6.46 14.03 9.07
CA GLY A 10 -7.74 14.50 9.60
C GLY A 10 -8.89 13.54 9.22
N PRO A 11 -9.91 13.31 10.07
CA PRO A 11 -10.95 12.32 9.80
C PRO A 11 -11.70 12.58 8.48
N HIS A 12 -12.09 13.83 8.22
CA HIS A 12 -12.71 14.23 6.94
C HIS A 12 -11.78 14.04 5.74
N ARG A 13 -10.47 14.15 5.96
CA ARG A 13 -9.44 14.02 4.91
C ARG A 13 -9.26 12.56 4.51
N LEU A 14 -9.23 11.66 5.50
CA LEU A 14 -9.18 10.22 5.25
C LEU A 14 -10.42 9.73 4.50
N VAL A 15 -11.61 10.21 4.88
CA VAL A 15 -12.84 9.92 4.15
C VAL A 15 -12.76 10.48 2.72
N SER A 16 -12.25 11.70 2.54
CA SER A 16 -12.08 12.28 1.20
C SER A 16 -11.06 11.53 0.35
N LEU A 17 -9.95 11.04 0.92
CA LEU A 17 -8.99 10.19 0.22
C LEU A 17 -9.67 8.93 -0.34
N LEU A 18 -10.50 8.28 0.48
CA LEU A 18 -11.18 7.03 0.11
C LEU A 18 -12.35 7.25 -0.85
N LEU A 19 -13.17 8.29 -0.67
CA LEU A 19 -14.43 8.43 -1.42
C LEU A 19 -14.35 9.50 -2.53
N THR A 20 -13.56 10.55 -2.33
CA THR A 20 -13.49 11.72 -3.23
C THR A 20 -12.04 12.15 -3.49
N PRO A 21 -11.19 11.27 -4.06
CA PRO A 21 -9.75 11.49 -4.11
C PRO A 21 -9.34 12.81 -4.79
N ARG A 22 -10.09 13.28 -5.80
CA ARG A 22 -9.83 14.60 -6.42
C ARG A 22 -9.97 15.76 -5.44
N ALA A 23 -10.95 15.70 -4.54
CA ALA A 23 -11.13 16.72 -3.51
C ALA A 23 -10.01 16.64 -2.46
N PHE A 24 -9.49 15.44 -2.17
CA PHE A 24 -8.33 15.30 -1.30
C PHE A 24 -7.08 15.97 -1.90
N PHE A 25 -6.75 15.65 -3.16
CA PHE A 25 -5.53 16.14 -3.83
C PHE A 25 -5.59 17.58 -4.34
N SER A 26 -6.76 18.24 -4.35
CA SER A 26 -6.88 19.64 -4.81
C SER A 26 -6.32 20.67 -3.83
N HIS A 27 -5.92 20.24 -2.63
CA HIS A 27 -5.49 21.14 -1.57
C HIS A 27 -4.02 21.49 -1.69
N ALA A 28 -3.73 22.78 -1.89
CA ALA A 28 -2.38 23.29 -2.13
C ALA A 28 -1.38 22.99 -0.99
N ASP A 29 -1.86 22.89 0.26
CA ASP A 29 -1.01 22.63 1.42
C ASP A 29 -0.77 21.13 1.70
N LEU A 30 -1.42 20.23 0.96
CA LEU A 30 -1.32 18.78 1.18
C LEU A 30 0.13 18.30 1.06
N LEU A 31 0.83 18.71 0.00
CA LEU A 31 2.22 18.32 -0.25
C LEU A 31 3.21 19.02 0.69
N ARG A 32 2.75 20.04 1.45
CA ARG A 32 3.56 20.77 2.42
C ARG A 32 3.49 20.17 3.82
N ASP A 33 2.55 19.26 4.09
CA ASP A 33 2.44 18.54 5.36
C ASP A 33 3.49 17.44 5.49
N ARG A 34 4.73 17.86 5.78
CA ARG A 34 5.89 16.96 5.90
C ARG A 34 5.66 15.85 6.92
N LEU A 35 5.04 16.16 8.06
CA LEU A 35 4.80 15.17 9.10
C LEU A 35 3.81 14.10 8.61
N GLY A 36 2.71 14.53 7.99
CA GLY A 36 1.74 13.62 7.39
C GLY A 36 2.36 12.72 6.32
N ILE A 37 3.21 13.28 5.46
CA ILE A 37 3.88 12.53 4.40
C ILE A 37 4.88 11.51 4.98
N ILE A 38 5.64 11.88 6.01
CA ILE A 38 6.58 10.95 6.69
C ILE A 38 5.82 9.80 7.34
N ILE A 39 4.71 10.08 8.03
CA ILE A 39 3.87 9.04 8.63
C ILE A 39 3.28 8.14 7.53
N ALA A 40 2.77 8.71 6.43
CA ALA A 40 2.26 7.94 5.31
C ALA A 40 3.35 7.03 4.71
N ALA A 41 4.55 7.56 4.47
CA ALA A 41 5.67 6.77 3.95
C ALA A 41 6.07 5.63 4.90
N ALA A 42 6.08 5.88 6.22
CA ALA A 42 6.34 4.86 7.22
C ALA A 42 5.27 3.76 7.19
N LEU A 43 3.98 4.13 7.10
CA LEU A 43 2.88 3.17 7.00
C LEU A 43 2.97 2.33 5.71
N VAL A 44 3.29 2.94 4.55
CA VAL A 44 3.56 2.19 3.30
C VAL A 44 4.69 1.18 3.53
N GLY A 45 5.77 1.59 4.19
CA GLY A 45 6.89 0.72 4.52
C GLY A 45 6.48 -0.47 5.38
N VAL A 46 5.73 -0.22 6.46
CA VAL A 46 5.20 -1.26 7.35
C VAL A 46 4.30 -2.23 6.58
N SER A 47 3.37 -1.73 5.76
CA SER A 47 2.52 -2.58 4.92
C SER A 47 3.32 -3.43 3.92
N ASN A 48 4.40 -2.89 3.35
CA ASN A 48 5.29 -3.69 2.49
C ASN A 48 6.01 -4.80 3.26
N ALA A 49 6.41 -4.56 4.51
CA ALA A 49 6.98 -5.59 5.37
C ALA A 49 5.95 -6.68 5.72
N MET A 50 4.71 -6.29 6.03
CA MET A 50 3.60 -7.22 6.25
C MET A 50 3.40 -8.12 5.01
N GLY A 51 3.31 -7.52 3.82
CA GLY A 51 3.16 -8.25 2.57
C GLY A 51 4.31 -9.23 2.26
N ARG A 52 5.53 -8.96 2.73
CA ARG A 52 6.66 -9.91 2.61
C ARG A 52 6.49 -11.12 3.52
N LEU A 53 6.00 -10.93 4.75
CA LEU A 53 5.70 -12.06 5.65
C LEU A 53 4.57 -12.91 5.07
N ASP A 54 3.51 -12.27 4.57
CA ASP A 54 2.40 -12.98 3.89
C ASP A 54 2.91 -13.78 2.69
N GLN A 55 3.77 -13.19 1.86
CA GLN A 55 4.35 -13.89 0.73
C GLN A 55 5.18 -15.11 1.16
N ASN A 56 5.91 -15.03 2.27
CA ASN A 56 6.68 -16.16 2.80
C ASN A 56 5.78 -17.26 3.36
N LEU A 57 4.68 -16.90 4.04
CA LEU A 57 3.66 -17.86 4.50
C LEU A 57 2.98 -18.55 3.31
N SER A 58 2.53 -17.79 2.30
CA SER A 58 1.97 -18.34 1.07
C SER A 58 2.96 -19.26 0.34
N LYS A 59 4.26 -18.91 0.29
CA LYS A 59 5.27 -19.79 -0.33
C LYS A 59 5.43 -21.12 0.42
N ALA A 60 5.37 -21.10 1.75
CA ALA A 60 5.45 -22.31 2.56
C ALA A 60 4.22 -23.20 2.34
N ASP A 61 3.04 -22.59 2.34
CA ASP A 61 1.74 -23.23 2.07
C ASP A 61 1.70 -23.86 0.66
N LEU A 62 2.09 -23.10 -0.38
CA LEU A 62 2.16 -23.60 -1.76
C LEU A 62 3.17 -24.76 -1.94
N ARG A 63 4.19 -24.85 -1.07
CA ARG A 63 5.17 -25.95 -1.06
C ARG A 63 4.75 -27.11 -0.15
N GLN A 64 3.54 -27.06 0.43
CA GLN A 64 3.04 -28.03 1.40
C GLN A 64 4.01 -28.23 2.59
N GLN A 65 4.72 -27.17 2.97
CA GLN A 65 5.62 -27.19 4.12
C GLN A 65 4.80 -26.98 5.40
N GLN A 66 5.08 -27.78 6.44
CA GLN A 66 4.42 -27.65 7.74
C GLN A 66 4.66 -26.29 8.41
N ALA A 67 5.75 -25.61 8.04
CA ALA A 67 6.10 -24.30 8.56
C ALA A 67 6.85 -23.48 7.48
N ALA A 68 6.79 -22.15 7.62
CA ALA A 68 7.67 -21.25 6.88
C ALA A 68 9.13 -21.37 7.34
N ASP A 69 10.02 -20.57 6.75
CA ASP A 69 11.40 -20.52 7.23
C ASP A 69 11.48 -20.12 8.72
N GLY A 70 12.55 -20.53 9.40
CA GLY A 70 12.65 -20.37 10.86
C GLY A 70 12.53 -18.92 11.33
N PHE A 71 12.96 -17.96 10.50
CA PHE A 71 12.79 -16.54 10.77
C PHE A 71 11.32 -16.12 10.69
N THR A 72 10.62 -16.45 9.60
CA THR A 72 9.20 -16.10 9.39
C THR A 72 8.35 -16.76 10.48
N SER A 73 8.57 -18.04 10.78
CA SER A 73 7.86 -18.74 11.86
C SER A 73 8.08 -18.09 13.23
N TRP A 74 9.31 -17.68 13.55
CA TRP A 74 9.57 -16.95 14.80
C TRP A 74 8.89 -15.58 14.80
N ALA A 75 8.98 -14.82 13.70
CA ALA A 75 8.40 -13.49 13.58
C ALA A 75 6.86 -13.51 13.71
N THR A 76 6.19 -14.54 13.20
CA THR A 76 4.72 -14.64 13.20
C THR A 76 4.16 -15.43 14.39
N SER A 77 5.02 -16.05 15.20
CA SER A 77 4.63 -16.85 16.39
C SER A 77 3.91 -16.07 17.48
N SER A 78 4.11 -14.76 17.57
CA SER A 78 3.44 -13.90 18.54
C SER A 78 3.25 -12.49 17.99
N TRP A 79 2.21 -11.78 18.43
CA TRP A 79 1.97 -10.40 18.03
C TRP A 79 3.11 -9.43 18.37
N PRO A 80 3.76 -9.50 19.55
CA PRO A 80 4.91 -8.64 19.84
C PRO A 80 6.07 -8.85 18.86
N HIS A 81 6.42 -10.10 18.54
CA HIS A 81 7.46 -10.40 17.54
C HIS A 81 7.05 -9.85 16.17
N TYR A 82 5.80 -10.09 15.77
CA TYR A 82 5.27 -9.64 14.49
C TYR A 82 5.39 -8.12 14.36
N TRP A 83 4.86 -7.37 15.33
CA TRP A 83 4.87 -5.91 15.32
C TRP A 83 6.29 -5.35 15.33
N ILE A 84 7.20 -5.89 16.15
CA ILE A 84 8.61 -5.46 16.16
C ILE A 84 9.22 -5.65 14.76
N ILE A 85 9.02 -6.81 14.14
CA ILE A 85 9.63 -7.12 12.84
C ILE A 85 9.03 -6.26 11.73
N VAL A 86 7.71 -6.14 11.62
CA VAL A 86 7.10 -5.33 10.56
C VAL A 86 7.38 -3.83 10.74
N LEU A 87 7.53 -3.35 11.98
CA LEU A 87 7.93 -1.96 12.23
C LEU A 87 9.40 -1.72 11.83
N LEU A 88 10.33 -2.54 12.29
CA LEU A 88 11.76 -2.36 12.00
C LEU A 88 12.06 -2.53 10.51
N THR A 89 11.62 -3.64 9.93
CA THR A 89 11.82 -3.91 8.49
C THR A 89 10.97 -2.98 7.63
N GLY A 90 9.82 -2.53 8.14
CA GLY A 90 8.95 -1.57 7.49
C GLY A 90 9.58 -0.19 7.36
N LEU A 91 10.27 0.32 8.38
CA LEU A 91 10.99 1.59 8.30
C LEU A 91 12.11 1.54 7.26
N VAL A 92 12.83 0.41 7.16
CA VAL A 92 13.82 0.20 6.09
C VAL A 92 13.12 0.17 4.74
N SER A 93 12.01 -0.57 4.61
CA SER A 93 11.22 -0.64 3.39
C SER A 93 10.67 0.73 2.98
N ALA A 94 10.32 1.61 3.93
CA ALA A 94 9.81 2.94 3.67
C ALA A 94 10.81 3.76 2.84
N VAL A 95 12.11 3.65 3.13
CA VAL A 95 13.17 4.34 2.38
C VAL A 95 13.18 3.86 0.93
N PHE A 96 13.14 2.55 0.70
CA PHE A 96 13.11 1.99 -0.65
C PHE A 96 11.85 2.40 -1.40
N SER A 97 10.68 2.28 -0.78
CA SER A 97 9.40 2.66 -1.36
C SER A 97 9.34 4.16 -1.69
N TRP A 98 9.89 5.00 -0.82
CA TRP A 98 9.99 6.44 -1.04
C TRP A 98 10.79 6.76 -2.30
N TYR A 99 12.01 6.23 -2.44
CA TYR A 99 12.86 6.56 -3.58
C TYR A 99 12.44 5.86 -4.87
N ILE A 100 12.17 4.55 -4.82
CA ILE A 100 11.85 3.75 -6.02
C ILE A 100 10.42 4.03 -6.48
N GLY A 101 9.45 3.97 -5.55
CA GLY A 101 8.05 4.24 -5.85
C GLY A 101 7.85 5.66 -6.34
N GLY A 102 8.44 6.65 -5.67
CA GLY A 102 8.41 8.04 -6.09
C GLY A 102 9.11 8.30 -7.42
N TRP A 103 10.25 7.66 -7.69
CA TRP A 103 10.92 7.74 -9.00
C TRP A 103 10.03 7.19 -10.12
N PHE A 104 9.43 6.02 -9.93
CA PHE A 104 8.55 5.43 -10.92
C PHE A 104 7.28 6.26 -11.11
N TYR A 105 6.70 6.80 -10.03
CA TYR A 105 5.58 7.72 -10.08
C TYR A 105 5.91 8.97 -10.90
N ARG A 106 7.08 9.58 -10.64
CA ARG A 106 7.60 10.72 -11.41
C ARG A 106 7.70 10.38 -12.91
N LYS A 107 8.26 9.22 -13.25
CA LYS A 107 8.37 8.80 -14.66
C LYS A 107 7.02 8.67 -15.33
N ARG A 108 6.01 8.13 -14.64
CA ARG A 108 4.64 8.08 -15.16
C ARG A 108 4.03 9.48 -15.37
N LEU A 109 4.35 10.45 -14.52
CA LEU A 109 3.94 11.85 -14.71
C LEU A 109 4.62 12.43 -15.97
N GLU A 110 5.93 12.28 -16.10
CA GLU A 110 6.71 12.75 -17.27
C GLU A 110 6.22 12.11 -18.57
N TRP A 111 5.99 10.79 -18.59
CA TRP A 111 5.42 10.07 -19.75
C TRP A 111 3.95 10.43 -20.04
N SER A 112 3.27 11.07 -19.10
CA SER A 112 1.93 11.62 -19.28
C SER A 112 1.93 13.09 -19.71
N GLY A 113 3.11 13.65 -19.98
CA GLY A 113 3.28 15.02 -20.46
C GLY A 113 3.37 16.08 -19.37
N ALA A 114 3.63 15.69 -18.12
CA ALA A 114 4.02 16.66 -17.09
C ALA A 114 5.31 17.38 -17.50
N GLY A 115 5.39 18.68 -17.20
CA GLY A 115 6.61 19.47 -17.38
C GLY A 115 7.67 19.14 -16.33
N GLN A 116 8.25 20.16 -15.69
CA GLN A 116 9.14 19.93 -14.56
C GLN A 116 8.34 19.36 -13.38
N VAL A 117 8.73 18.17 -12.92
CA VAL A 117 8.16 17.47 -11.78
C VAL A 117 9.21 17.43 -10.68
N GLU A 118 8.92 18.13 -9.58
CA GLU A 118 9.79 18.08 -8.41
C GLU A 118 9.80 16.66 -7.81
N PRO A 119 10.99 16.08 -7.51
CA PRO A 119 11.08 14.72 -7.00
C PRO A 119 10.26 14.50 -5.74
N ASP A 120 10.27 15.46 -4.82
CA ASP A 120 9.61 15.32 -3.51
C ASP A 120 8.08 15.35 -3.63
N ASP A 121 7.54 16.11 -4.57
CA ASP A 121 6.10 16.12 -4.85
C ASP A 121 5.66 14.78 -5.42
N ALA A 122 6.41 14.21 -6.36
CA ALA A 122 6.10 12.90 -6.93
C ALA A 122 6.17 11.77 -5.88
N ARG A 123 7.15 11.82 -4.98
CA ARG A 123 7.28 10.87 -3.86
C ARG A 123 6.11 10.99 -2.88
N SER A 124 5.74 12.23 -2.54
CA SER A 124 4.60 12.52 -1.67
C SER A 124 3.30 12.02 -2.27
N LEU A 125 3.04 12.27 -3.55
CA LEU A 125 1.87 11.74 -4.24
C LEU A 125 1.87 10.21 -4.29
N SER A 126 3.03 9.59 -4.53
CA SER A 126 3.17 8.14 -4.53
C SER A 126 2.72 7.52 -3.21
N VAL A 127 3.18 8.04 -2.07
CA VAL A 127 2.81 7.47 -0.76
C VAL A 127 1.39 7.82 -0.33
N LEU A 128 0.90 9.03 -0.66
CA LEU A 128 -0.43 9.46 -0.28
C LEU A 128 -1.52 8.69 -1.02
N GLN A 129 -1.33 8.33 -2.29
CA GLN A 129 -2.30 7.49 -3.01
C GLN A 129 -2.31 6.05 -2.49
N ASP A 130 -1.17 5.53 -2.00
CA ASP A 130 -1.08 4.19 -1.41
C ASP A 130 -1.85 4.06 -0.09
N MET A 131 -2.08 5.17 0.62
CA MET A 131 -2.89 5.17 1.86
C MET A 131 -4.28 4.58 1.67
N VAL A 132 -4.81 4.58 0.45
CA VAL A 132 -6.09 3.95 0.12
C VAL A 132 -6.16 2.46 0.47
N TRP A 133 -5.08 1.72 0.22
CA TRP A 133 -5.03 0.28 0.51
C TRP A 133 -4.29 0.00 1.81
N VAL A 134 -3.32 0.85 2.17
CA VAL A 134 -2.57 0.74 3.43
C VAL A 134 -3.47 0.95 4.65
N LEU A 135 -4.36 1.94 4.65
CA LEU A 135 -5.21 2.21 5.83
C LEU A 135 -6.16 1.04 6.17
N PRO A 136 -6.92 0.48 5.21
CA PRO A 136 -7.73 -0.71 5.46
C PRO A 136 -6.91 -1.91 5.94
N MET A 137 -5.74 -2.12 5.33
CA MET A 137 -4.85 -3.23 5.70
C MET A 137 -4.29 -3.08 7.13
N MET A 138 -3.83 -1.89 7.49
CA MET A 138 -3.36 -1.58 8.85
C MET A 138 -4.49 -1.72 9.87
N LEU A 139 -5.70 -1.23 9.55
CA LEU A 139 -6.87 -1.39 10.41
C LEU A 139 -7.20 -2.86 10.63
N LEU A 140 -7.16 -3.69 9.58
CA LEU A 140 -7.39 -5.12 9.70
C LEU A 140 -6.36 -5.80 10.60
N ALA A 141 -5.07 -5.52 10.41
CA ALA A 141 -4.01 -6.12 11.22
C ALA A 141 -4.14 -5.75 12.71
N LEU A 142 -4.56 -4.52 13.00
CA LEU A 142 -4.88 -4.10 14.37
C LEU A 142 -6.07 -4.88 14.94
N ILE A 143 -7.15 -5.07 14.18
CA ILE A 143 -8.30 -5.87 14.62
C ILE A 143 -7.88 -7.33 14.88
N GLN A 144 -7.08 -7.91 13.99
CA GLN A 144 -6.57 -9.27 14.10
C GLN A 144 -5.69 -9.45 15.35
N THR A 145 -4.92 -8.43 15.74
CA THR A 145 -4.10 -8.44 16.96
C THR A 145 -4.90 -8.73 18.22
N PHE A 146 -6.16 -8.30 18.27
CA PHE A 146 -7.04 -8.54 19.40
C PHE A 146 -7.98 -9.73 19.22
N SER A 147 -8.03 -10.32 18.01
CA SER A 147 -8.98 -11.36 17.65
C SER A 147 -8.37 -12.76 17.60
N TYR A 148 -7.04 -12.87 17.40
CA TYR A 148 -6.32 -14.13 17.25
C TYR A 148 -5.12 -14.20 18.19
N ALA A 149 -4.66 -15.41 18.54
CA ALA A 149 -3.54 -15.57 19.47
C ALA A 149 -2.21 -15.13 18.85
N ASN A 150 -2.04 -15.29 17.55
CA ASN A 150 -0.85 -14.93 16.78
C ASN A 150 -1.19 -14.64 15.31
N TYR A 151 -0.19 -14.18 14.55
CA TYR A 151 -0.39 -13.79 13.15
C TYR A 151 -0.66 -14.99 12.23
N VAL A 152 -0.07 -16.16 12.51
CA VAL A 152 -0.27 -17.36 11.69
C VAL A 152 -1.74 -17.80 11.72
N GLU A 153 -2.35 -17.82 12.90
CA GLU A 153 -3.77 -18.13 13.06
C GLU A 153 -4.66 -17.11 12.34
N ALA A 154 -4.35 -15.82 12.47
CA ALA A 154 -5.07 -14.76 11.78
C ALA A 154 -4.98 -14.91 10.25
N TRP A 155 -3.79 -15.19 9.72
CA TRP A 155 -3.54 -15.40 8.30
C TRP A 155 -4.37 -16.59 7.78
N ALA A 156 -4.33 -17.74 8.47
CA ALA A 156 -5.05 -18.96 8.09
C ALA A 156 -6.58 -18.78 8.09
N ALA A 157 -7.12 -17.92 8.96
CA ALA A 157 -8.57 -17.68 9.07
C ALA A 157 -9.11 -16.62 8.08
N SER A 158 -8.24 -15.90 7.35
CA SER A 158 -8.59 -14.61 6.74
C SER A 158 -8.94 -14.62 5.25
N THR A 159 -9.20 -15.78 4.63
CA THR A 159 -9.34 -15.92 3.16
C THR A 159 -10.34 -14.93 2.53
N SER A 160 -11.52 -14.74 3.13
CA SER A 160 -12.55 -13.83 2.60
C SER A 160 -12.25 -12.35 2.84
N VAL A 161 -11.57 -12.02 3.95
CA VAL A 161 -11.26 -10.63 4.32
C VAL A 161 -10.08 -10.11 3.48
N SER A 162 -9.10 -10.96 3.21
CA SER A 162 -7.97 -10.66 2.32
C SER A 162 -8.45 -10.39 0.88
N ALA A 163 -9.48 -11.10 0.41
CA ALA A 163 -10.11 -10.81 -0.89
C ALA A 163 -10.78 -9.42 -0.93
N ALA A 164 -11.35 -8.95 0.19
CA ALA A 164 -11.96 -7.61 0.24
C ALA A 164 -10.91 -6.49 0.16
N ILE A 165 -9.72 -6.67 0.73
CA ILE A 165 -8.61 -5.70 0.62
C ILE A 165 -8.18 -5.50 -0.85
N MET A 166 -8.32 -6.52 -1.68
CA MET A 166 -8.00 -6.46 -3.11
C MET A 166 -8.77 -5.37 -3.86
N ILE A 167 -10.01 -5.07 -3.43
CA ILE A 167 -10.81 -3.97 -3.99
C ILE A 167 -10.07 -2.63 -3.81
N PHE A 168 -9.40 -2.43 -2.68
CA PHE A 168 -8.66 -1.21 -2.41
C PHE A 168 -7.38 -1.09 -3.25
N VAL A 169 -6.80 -2.20 -3.70
CA VAL A 169 -5.68 -2.18 -4.67
C VAL A 169 -6.14 -1.65 -6.02
N PHE A 170 -7.31 -2.06 -6.51
CA PHE A 170 -7.86 -1.48 -7.73
C PHE A 170 -8.32 -0.03 -7.53
N TRP A 171 -8.84 0.29 -6.34
CA TRP A 171 -9.22 1.65 -5.98
C TRP A 171 -8.01 2.59 -5.88
N SER A 172 -6.82 2.09 -5.50
CA SER A 172 -5.60 2.88 -5.49
C SER A 172 -5.18 3.30 -6.91
N CYS A 173 -5.41 2.48 -7.94
CA CYS A 173 -5.19 2.89 -9.33
C CYS A 173 -6.05 4.11 -9.71
N TRP A 174 -7.34 4.09 -9.35
CA TRP A 174 -8.23 5.23 -9.56
C TRP A 174 -7.78 6.47 -8.79
N THR A 175 -7.38 6.28 -7.53
CA THR A 175 -6.88 7.35 -6.67
C THR A 175 -5.58 7.94 -7.20
N SER A 176 -4.67 7.11 -7.70
CA SER A 176 -3.44 7.53 -8.34
C SER A 176 -3.70 8.34 -9.61
N TYR A 177 -4.68 7.96 -10.42
CA TYR A 177 -5.09 8.74 -11.59
C TYR A 177 -5.68 10.10 -11.18
N CYS A 178 -6.50 10.12 -10.14
CA CYS A 178 -7.06 11.36 -9.60
C CYS A 178 -5.97 12.27 -9.03
N ALA A 179 -5.03 11.74 -8.24
CA ALA A 179 -3.89 12.48 -7.70
C ALA A 179 -3.08 13.15 -8.81
N ALA A 180 -2.67 12.38 -9.82
CA ALA A 180 -1.87 12.85 -10.93
C ALA A 180 -2.57 13.94 -11.75
N THR A 181 -3.86 13.74 -12.09
CA THR A 181 -4.62 14.68 -12.93
C THR A 181 -5.19 15.88 -12.18
N THR A 182 -5.20 15.85 -10.85
CA THR A 182 -5.57 16.99 -10.02
C THR A 182 -4.38 17.91 -9.76
N VAL A 183 -3.19 17.36 -9.51
CA VAL A 183 -2.00 18.17 -9.18
C VAL A 183 -1.27 18.66 -10.42
N TYR A 184 -1.25 17.87 -11.50
CA TYR A 184 -0.54 18.19 -12.73
C TYR A 184 -1.50 18.33 -13.92
N SER A 185 -1.17 19.24 -14.83
CA SER A 185 -1.80 19.29 -16.15
C SER A 185 -1.17 18.22 -17.05
N LEU A 186 -1.93 17.16 -17.35
CA LEU A 186 -1.45 15.98 -18.06
C LEU A 186 -2.26 15.72 -19.34
N LYS A 187 -1.66 14.99 -20.28
CA LYS A 187 -2.38 14.42 -21.44
C LYS A 187 -3.31 13.30 -20.95
N LYS A 188 -4.63 13.54 -21.00
CA LYS A 188 -5.67 12.67 -20.42
C LYS A 188 -5.51 11.19 -20.80
N THR A 189 -5.24 10.90 -22.07
CA THR A 189 -5.10 9.51 -22.56
C THR A 189 -3.88 8.82 -21.95
N GLN A 190 -2.73 9.50 -21.93
CA GLN A 190 -1.50 8.93 -21.37
C GLN A 190 -1.62 8.74 -19.85
N ALA A 191 -2.21 9.71 -19.15
CA ALA A 191 -2.46 9.60 -17.72
C ALA A 191 -3.37 8.41 -17.38
N ARG A 192 -4.42 8.15 -18.18
CA ARG A 192 -5.26 6.95 -17.99
C ARG A 192 -4.48 5.65 -18.20
N ILE A 193 -3.62 5.59 -19.22
CA ILE A 193 -2.82 4.39 -19.48
C ILE A 193 -1.86 4.12 -18.31
N TRP A 194 -1.07 5.12 -17.91
CA TRP A 194 0.00 4.92 -16.92
C TRP A 194 -0.47 4.80 -15.47
N PHE A 195 -1.55 5.49 -15.10
CA PHE A 195 -2.00 5.52 -13.70
C PHE A 195 -3.19 4.60 -13.41
N LEU A 196 -3.96 4.21 -14.42
CA LEU A 196 -5.17 3.41 -14.23
C LEU A 196 -5.11 2.06 -14.93
N ILE A 197 -4.97 2.06 -16.25
CA ILE A 197 -5.14 0.84 -17.07
C ILE A 197 -3.97 -0.12 -16.86
N LEU A 198 -2.73 0.35 -17.04
CA LEU A 198 -1.55 -0.51 -16.96
C LEU A 198 -1.35 -1.11 -15.56
N PRO A 199 -1.46 -0.34 -14.46
CA PRO A 199 -1.42 -0.91 -13.11
C PRO A 199 -2.57 -1.90 -12.86
N ALA A 200 -3.80 -1.61 -13.29
CA ALA A 200 -4.93 -2.53 -13.11
C ALA A 200 -4.72 -3.86 -13.86
N ILE A 201 -4.25 -3.82 -15.11
CA ILE A 201 -3.91 -5.04 -15.88
C ILE A 201 -2.80 -5.82 -15.16
N PHE A 202 -1.76 -5.14 -14.69
CA PHE A 202 -0.68 -5.78 -13.95
C PHE A 202 -1.18 -6.51 -12.70
N TYR A 203 -2.06 -5.88 -11.92
CA TYR A 203 -2.67 -6.54 -10.76
C TYR A 203 -3.56 -7.72 -11.16
N VAL A 204 -4.38 -7.61 -12.21
CA VAL A 204 -5.19 -8.74 -12.72
C VAL A 204 -4.30 -9.93 -13.12
N ILE A 205 -3.17 -9.68 -13.80
CA ILE A 205 -2.24 -10.74 -14.20
C ILE A 205 -1.64 -11.43 -12.98
N ILE A 206 -1.16 -10.65 -12.00
CA ILE A 206 -0.59 -11.22 -10.76
C ILE A 206 -1.64 -12.06 -10.03
N LEU A 207 -2.83 -11.52 -9.82
CA LEU A 207 -3.91 -12.21 -9.10
C LEU A 207 -4.37 -13.47 -9.85
N GLY A 208 -4.47 -13.40 -11.17
CA GLY A 208 -4.78 -14.56 -12.01
C GLY A 208 -3.70 -15.64 -11.92
N ALA A 209 -2.42 -15.26 -11.92
CA ALA A 209 -1.31 -16.19 -11.74
C ALA A 209 -1.34 -16.86 -10.35
N PHE A 210 -1.57 -16.10 -9.28
CA PHE A 210 -1.73 -16.64 -7.93
C PHE A 210 -2.93 -17.59 -7.83
N GLY A 211 -4.09 -17.20 -8.38
CA GLY A 211 -5.29 -18.03 -8.39
C GLY A 211 -5.09 -19.34 -9.16
N ALA A 212 -4.43 -19.28 -10.32
CA ALA A 212 -4.11 -20.47 -11.11
C ALA A 212 -3.16 -21.42 -10.35
N LEU A 213 -2.13 -20.89 -9.69
CA LEU A 213 -1.21 -21.69 -8.87
C LEU A 213 -1.94 -22.40 -7.73
N TYR A 214 -2.83 -21.69 -7.01
CA TYR A 214 -3.63 -22.28 -5.95
C TYR A 214 -4.59 -23.37 -6.46
N ALA A 215 -5.21 -23.19 -7.63
CA ALA A 215 -6.11 -24.18 -8.22
C ALA A 215 -5.40 -25.47 -8.69
N MET A 216 -4.08 -25.41 -8.93
CA MET A 216 -3.28 -26.56 -9.37
C MET A 216 -2.74 -27.41 -8.21
N LEU A 217 -2.86 -26.96 -6.96
CA LEU A 217 -2.42 -27.74 -5.80
C LEU A 217 -3.45 -28.82 -5.46
N PRO A 218 -3.04 -30.09 -5.35
CA PRO A 218 -3.91 -31.14 -4.82
C PRO A 218 -4.14 -30.89 -3.33
N TYR A 219 -5.42 -30.80 -2.93
CA TYR A 219 -5.85 -30.76 -1.53
C TYR A 219 -5.52 -32.06 -0.80
#